data_AF-A0A1V9YBN3-F1
#
_entry.id   AF-A0A1V9YBN3-F1
#
_cell.length_a   1.000
_cell.length_b   1.000
_cell.length_c   1.000
_cell.angle_alpha   90.00
_cell.angle_beta   90.00
_cell.angle_gamma   90.00
#
_symmetry.space_group_name_H-M   'P 1'
#
loop_
_entity.id
_entity.type
_entity.pdbx_description
1 polymer ?
#
loop_
_entity_poly.entity_id
_entity_poly.type
_entity_poly.pdbx_seq_one_letter_code
_entity_poly.pdbx_strand_id
1 'polypeptide(L)'
;GQKQRVAIARALVRKPKILVLDEATSALDNESERVVQAALNDLMEKINMTTIVIAHRLSTIRKADKIIVLSKGVVVESGTHSQLMAISDGMYRTLVEVQEGVGTDGNTNSPSYFHRINQTLHDEPEKAELIRQFSSASSQHVGYGGSTAVETPEAPEVSLGRIMALTKPERPLLAVGVLASCLQGFAMPVIALVISEIISIMQKNYNIYLQTHDKAYLDLLYTGVRGKAYIFFGIAAAIFVVAFAQNYTFRVMAEKLTTRLRNMHFEALVRQDIGFFDEENHTTGALTTDLSTFSTKVVVIAGENQARMVQMAFTFFAAVVLSFGWGSWQLTLVMICVFPLMLIGWAMRAKTFQGTKVSDTLTRSGSLATQAIVNARTVSAFGLQEKMVSEYDILLNEPLKDGIRESQVNGIMNGFANFSMFAVYALVFWYGAKLIHNGTISFNEMMRTMMAMMMAAQGMGQAAGWLGDTDSAKKAAKQIFAIIERRPVIDSSKVDEGIVPKSVEGRIEFKDVTFCYPTRPHIKVLK
;
A
#
# COMPACT_ATOMS: atom_id res chain seq x y z
N GLY A 1 35.32 8.29 -1.00
CA GLY A 1 36.17 8.43 0.21
C GLY A 1 35.92 7.39 1.31
N GLN A 2 35.11 7.72 2.33
CA GLN A 2 35.02 6.95 3.59
C GLN A 2 34.46 5.53 3.46
N LYS A 3 33.38 5.31 2.69
CA LYS A 3 32.81 3.97 2.46
C LYS A 3 33.83 2.98 1.88
N GLN A 4 34.70 3.46 0.99
CA GLN A 4 35.77 2.67 0.37
C GLN A 4 36.82 2.21 1.39
N ARG A 5 37.18 3.08 2.36
CA ARG A 5 38.09 2.74 3.46
C ARG A 5 37.55 1.61 4.32
N VAL A 6 36.25 1.65 4.63
CA VAL A 6 35.58 0.57 5.37
C VAL A 6 35.57 -0.73 4.57
N ALA A 7 35.35 -0.67 3.24
CA ALA A 7 35.40 -1.85 2.38
C ALA A 7 36.79 -2.47 2.32
N ILE A 8 37.85 -1.66 2.21
CA ILE A 8 39.25 -2.10 2.25
C ILE A 8 39.57 -2.74 3.60
N ALA A 9 39.21 -2.08 4.71
CA ALA A 9 39.39 -2.65 6.05
C ALA A 9 38.67 -4.00 6.20
N ARG A 10 37.42 -4.11 5.70
CA ARG A 10 36.64 -5.36 5.72
C ARG A 10 37.30 -6.49 4.93
N ALA A 11 37.92 -6.19 3.79
CA ALA A 11 38.68 -7.17 3.01
C ALA A 11 39.94 -7.63 3.77
N LEU A 12 40.66 -6.70 4.40
CA LEU A 12 41.92 -6.96 5.10
C LEU A 12 41.75 -7.73 6.41
N VAL A 13 40.63 -7.56 7.12
CA VAL A 13 40.33 -8.31 8.35
C VAL A 13 40.39 -9.82 8.13
N ARG A 14 40.13 -10.29 6.89
CA ARG A 14 40.19 -11.72 6.54
C ARG A 14 41.61 -12.26 6.30
N LYS A 15 42.63 -11.40 6.27
CA LYS A 15 44.02 -11.76 5.92
C LYS A 15 44.08 -12.64 4.66
N PRO A 16 43.55 -12.17 3.51
CA PRO A 16 43.47 -13.01 2.32
C PRO A 16 44.86 -13.32 1.75
N LYS A 17 44.98 -14.47 1.05
CA LYS A 17 46.20 -14.81 0.29
C LYS A 17 46.26 -14.10 -1.07
N ILE A 18 45.08 -13.78 -1.61
CA ILE A 18 44.91 -13.08 -2.87
C ILE A 18 43.98 -11.89 -2.60
N LEU A 19 44.44 -10.68 -2.91
CA LEU A 19 43.64 -9.46 -2.84
C LEU A 19 43.36 -8.97 -4.26
N VAL A 20 42.09 -8.72 -4.56
CA VAL A 20 41.66 -8.11 -5.83
C VAL A 20 41.15 -6.71 -5.53
N LEU A 21 41.77 -5.71 -6.14
CA LEU A 21 41.40 -4.31 -6.05
C LEU A 21 40.85 -3.87 -7.41
N ASP A 22 39.54 -3.90 -7.55
CA ASP A 22 38.84 -3.45 -8.75
C ASP A 22 38.44 -1.98 -8.61
N GLU A 23 39.14 -1.09 -9.31
CA GLU A 23 38.97 0.36 -9.29
C GLU A 23 38.91 0.97 -7.88
N ALA A 24 39.72 0.45 -6.95
CA ALA A 24 39.61 0.77 -5.53
C ALA A 24 39.88 2.25 -5.17
N THR A 25 40.37 3.07 -6.12
CA THR A 25 40.67 4.50 -5.94
C THR A 25 39.84 5.46 -6.81
N SER A 26 38.98 4.97 -7.72
CA SER A 26 38.31 5.81 -8.73
C SER A 26 37.25 6.76 -8.17
N ALA A 27 36.59 6.39 -7.07
CA ALA A 27 35.54 7.18 -6.41
C ALA A 27 36.04 7.97 -5.17
N LEU A 28 37.34 8.26 -5.09
CA LEU A 28 37.93 9.06 -4.03
C LEU A 28 38.31 10.47 -4.53
N ASP A 29 38.11 11.44 -3.64
CA ASP A 29 38.69 12.77 -3.72
C ASP A 29 40.22 12.71 -3.59
N ASN A 30 40.93 13.65 -4.22
CA ASN A 30 42.39 13.63 -4.32
C ASN A 30 43.12 13.55 -2.96
N GLU A 31 42.58 14.19 -1.91
CA GLU A 31 43.15 14.15 -0.56
C GLU A 31 42.98 12.77 0.08
N SER A 32 41.75 12.23 0.07
CA SER A 32 41.48 10.88 0.59
C SER A 32 42.20 9.78 -0.20
N GLU A 33 42.35 9.95 -1.51
CA GLU A 33 43.06 9.02 -2.38
C GLU A 33 44.52 8.85 -1.93
N ARG A 34 45.22 9.96 -1.64
CA ARG A 34 46.62 9.94 -1.21
C ARG A 34 46.80 9.16 0.10
N VAL A 35 45.87 9.34 1.05
CA VAL A 35 45.88 8.64 2.34
C VAL A 35 45.61 7.15 2.17
N VAL A 36 44.63 6.77 1.35
CA VAL A 36 44.29 5.37 1.11
C VAL A 36 45.38 4.64 0.34
N GLN A 37 45.98 5.29 -0.65
CA GLN A 37 47.07 4.73 -1.43
C GLN A 37 48.32 4.50 -0.57
N ALA A 38 48.64 5.42 0.35
CA ALA A 38 49.72 5.22 1.31
C ALA A 38 49.48 4.00 2.19
N ALA A 39 48.27 3.86 2.74
CA ALA A 39 47.90 2.70 3.56
C ALA A 39 47.95 1.38 2.77
N LEU A 40 47.50 1.38 1.50
CA LEU A 40 47.55 0.19 0.63
C LEU A 40 48.99 -0.22 0.30
N ASN A 41 49.87 0.75 -0.02
CA ASN A 41 51.28 0.47 -0.29
C ASN A 41 51.98 -0.11 0.94
N ASP A 42 51.79 0.51 2.11
CA ASP A 42 52.33 0.01 3.39
C ASP A 42 51.87 -1.42 3.70
N LEU A 43 50.60 -1.74 3.36
CA LEU A 43 50.03 -3.07 3.56
C LEU A 43 50.58 -4.09 2.55
N MET A 44 50.73 -3.72 1.28
CA MET A 44 51.34 -4.55 0.24
C MET A 44 52.80 -4.88 0.57
N GLU A 45 53.53 -3.94 1.18
CA GLU A 45 54.92 -4.16 1.61
C GLU A 45 55.03 -5.05 2.85
N LYS A 46 54.10 -4.93 3.81
CA LYS A 46 54.15 -5.66 5.08
C LYS A 46 53.54 -7.07 5.01
N ILE A 47 52.66 -7.34 4.06
CA ILE A 47 51.89 -8.59 3.98
C ILE A 47 52.26 -9.29 2.68
N ASN A 48 52.86 -10.49 2.78
CA ASN A 48 53.19 -11.33 1.63
C ASN A 48 51.91 -11.92 0.99
N MET A 49 51.27 -11.14 0.12
CA MET A 49 49.97 -11.42 -0.48
C MET A 49 49.99 -11.09 -1.97
N THR A 50 49.44 -11.98 -2.79
CA THR A 50 49.29 -11.71 -4.23
C THR A 50 48.21 -10.67 -4.42
N THR A 51 48.56 -9.51 -4.97
CA THR A 51 47.60 -8.41 -5.17
C THR A 51 47.40 -8.16 -6.65
N ILE A 52 46.15 -8.28 -7.11
CA ILE A 52 45.71 -7.95 -8.46
C ILE A 52 45.01 -6.60 -8.39
N VAL A 53 45.53 -5.62 -9.12
CA VAL A 53 44.97 -4.27 -9.15
C VAL A 53 44.48 -3.95 -10.55
N ILE A 54 43.20 -3.64 -10.66
CA ILE A 54 42.57 -3.07 -11.85
C ILE A 54 42.38 -1.60 -11.54
N ALA A 55 43.16 -0.74 -12.18
CA ALA A 55 43.14 0.69 -11.89
C ALA A 55 43.08 1.50 -13.19
N HIS A 56 42.34 2.59 -13.13
CA HIS A 56 42.42 3.65 -14.12
C HIS A 56 43.50 4.68 -13.79
N ARG A 57 44.06 4.71 -12.57
CA ARG A 57 45.03 5.72 -12.10
C ARG A 57 46.47 5.25 -12.28
N LEU A 58 47.25 6.05 -13.03
CA LEU A 58 48.66 5.84 -13.33
C LEU A 58 49.58 5.72 -12.10
N SER A 59 49.28 6.47 -11.04
CA SER A 59 50.03 6.47 -9.77
C SER A 59 50.05 5.10 -9.09
N THR A 60 48.96 4.34 -9.21
CA THR A 60 48.82 2.98 -8.67
C THR A 60 49.50 1.94 -9.57
N ILE A 61 49.45 2.13 -10.89
CA ILE A 61 49.98 1.18 -11.88
C ILE A 61 51.51 1.23 -11.98
N ARG A 62 52.12 2.42 -11.84
CA ARG A 62 53.57 2.62 -11.95
C ARG A 62 54.40 1.79 -10.97
N LYS A 63 53.85 1.49 -9.80
CA LYS A 63 54.54 0.75 -8.72
C LYS A 63 54.31 -0.76 -8.78
N ALA A 64 53.58 -1.27 -9.76
CA ALA A 64 53.31 -2.70 -9.88
C ALA A 64 54.55 -3.48 -10.37
N ASP A 65 54.78 -4.66 -9.79
CA ASP A 65 55.87 -5.56 -10.20
C ASP A 65 55.71 -6.05 -11.65
N LYS A 66 54.46 -6.22 -12.09
CA LYS A 66 54.09 -6.64 -13.43
C LYS A 66 52.79 -5.97 -13.86
N ILE A 67 52.81 -5.35 -15.04
CA ILE A 67 51.65 -4.72 -15.67
C ILE A 67 51.20 -5.59 -16.84
N ILE A 68 49.90 -5.82 -16.95
CA ILE A 68 49.27 -6.59 -18.03
C ILE A 68 48.24 -5.70 -18.70
N VAL A 69 48.35 -5.52 -20.02
CA VAL A 69 47.42 -4.73 -20.83
C VAL A 69 46.50 -5.67 -21.61
N LEU A 70 45.21 -5.41 -21.51
CA LEU A 70 44.16 -6.18 -22.19
C LEU A 70 43.57 -5.35 -23.33
N SER A 71 43.41 -5.98 -24.51
CA SER A 71 42.65 -5.42 -25.63
C SER A 71 41.71 -6.49 -26.20
N LYS A 72 40.43 -6.14 -26.34
CA LYS A 72 39.35 -7.06 -26.79
C LYS A 72 39.35 -8.42 -26.06
N GLY A 73 39.66 -8.42 -24.76
CA GLY A 73 39.69 -9.63 -23.93
C GLY A 73 40.96 -10.48 -24.02
N VAL A 74 41.98 -10.05 -24.78
CA VAL A 74 43.27 -10.74 -24.95
C VAL A 74 44.40 -9.92 -24.35
N VAL A 75 45.41 -10.60 -23.78
CA VAL A 75 46.64 -9.95 -23.29
C VAL A 75 47.49 -9.52 -24.49
N VAL A 76 47.68 -8.21 -24.66
CA VAL A 76 48.46 -7.63 -25.76
C VAL A 76 49.87 -7.24 -25.34
N GLU A 77 50.04 -6.78 -24.11
CA GLU A 77 51.34 -6.36 -23.58
C GLU A 77 51.49 -6.81 -22.12
N SER A 78 52.71 -7.15 -21.72
CA SER A 78 53.03 -7.53 -20.35
C SER A 78 54.48 -7.18 -20.02
N GLY A 79 54.73 -6.44 -18.94
CA GLY A 79 56.07 -6.04 -18.53
C GLY A 79 56.07 -5.08 -17.35
N THR A 80 57.23 -4.54 -17.00
CA THR A 80 57.34 -3.44 -16.02
C THR A 80 57.02 -2.10 -16.68
N HIS A 81 56.78 -1.05 -15.87
CA HIS A 81 56.51 0.31 -16.39
C HIS A 81 57.56 0.76 -17.41
N SER A 82 58.84 0.61 -17.08
CA SER A 82 59.95 1.02 -17.95
C SER A 82 60.02 0.20 -19.25
N GLN A 83 59.72 -1.10 -19.20
CA GLN A 83 59.70 -1.98 -20.37
C GLN A 83 58.56 -1.62 -21.32
N LEU A 84 57.38 -1.32 -20.78
CA LEU A 84 56.20 -0.98 -21.57
C LEU A 84 56.29 0.44 -22.15
N MET A 85 56.95 1.38 -21.47
CA MET A 85 57.19 2.74 -21.99
C MET A 85 58.23 2.79 -23.12
N ALA A 86 59.14 1.82 -23.17
CA ALA A 86 60.16 1.71 -24.23
C ALA A 86 59.59 1.24 -25.57
N ILE A 87 58.37 0.67 -25.59
CA ILE A 87 57.68 0.26 -26.82
C ILE A 87 57.11 1.52 -27.48
N SER A 88 57.60 1.85 -28.67
CA SER A 88 57.29 3.11 -29.37
C SER A 88 55.84 3.23 -29.85
N ASP A 89 55.19 2.11 -30.21
CA ASP A 89 53.76 2.05 -30.59
C ASP A 89 52.95 1.21 -29.59
N GLY A 90 53.31 1.30 -28.31
CA GLY A 90 52.70 0.51 -27.24
C GLY A 90 51.35 1.05 -26.79
N MET A 91 50.40 0.15 -26.55
CA MET A 91 49.07 0.47 -26.00
C MET A 91 49.19 1.06 -24.58
N TYR A 92 50.07 0.51 -23.74
CA TYR A 92 50.32 1.05 -22.40
C TYR A 92 50.80 2.50 -22.45
N ARG A 93 51.81 2.78 -23.28
CA ARG A 93 52.40 4.11 -23.43
C ARG A 93 51.36 5.14 -23.88
N THR A 94 50.52 4.77 -24.84
CA THR A 94 49.43 5.62 -25.33
C THR A 94 48.44 5.98 -24.21
N LEU A 95 48.06 5.02 -23.36
CA LEU A 95 47.18 5.27 -22.22
C LEU A 95 47.82 6.21 -21.18
N VAL A 96 49.14 6.08 -20.99
CA VAL A 96 49.90 6.94 -20.07
C VAL A 96 49.96 8.38 -20.56
N GLU A 97 50.29 8.60 -21.84
CA GLU A 97 50.39 9.94 -22.45
C GLU A 97 49.04 10.66 -22.45
N VAL A 98 47.93 9.95 -22.70
CA VAL A 98 46.56 10.50 -22.64
C VAL A 98 46.19 10.94 -21.24
N GLN A 99 46.62 10.20 -20.22
CA GLN A 99 46.24 10.47 -18.84
C GLN A 99 47.14 11.50 -18.14
N GLU A 100 48.41 11.60 -18.51
CA GLU A 100 49.31 12.66 -18.02
C GLU A 100 49.01 14.02 -18.62
N GLY A 101 48.18 14.09 -19.67
CA GLY A 101 47.73 15.36 -20.24
C GLY A 101 48.91 16.21 -20.64
N VAL A 102 49.64 15.80 -21.69
CA VAL A 102 50.47 16.77 -22.42
C VAL A 102 49.52 17.86 -22.89
N GLY A 103 49.63 19.02 -22.25
CA GLY A 103 48.87 20.20 -22.57
C GLY A 103 48.96 20.46 -24.07
N THR A 104 47.82 20.81 -24.64
CA THR A 104 47.72 21.48 -25.93
C THR A 104 48.69 22.65 -26.00
N ASP A 105 49.85 22.42 -26.60
CA ASP A 105 50.55 23.43 -27.37
C ASP A 105 50.43 23.04 -28.85
N GLY A 106 49.90 23.99 -29.62
CA GLY A 106 49.55 23.79 -31.01
C GLY A 106 50.74 23.41 -31.87
N ASN A 107 50.38 22.73 -32.97
CA ASN A 107 51.18 22.51 -34.17
C ASN A 107 51.92 21.16 -34.26
N THR A 108 51.17 20.08 -34.50
CA THR A 108 51.64 18.96 -35.33
C THR A 108 50.51 18.41 -36.20
N ASN A 109 50.71 18.43 -37.52
CA ASN A 109 49.84 17.85 -38.56
C ASN A 109 49.92 16.31 -38.53
N SER A 110 49.29 15.67 -37.55
CA SER A 110 49.02 14.23 -37.58
C SER A 110 47.55 13.96 -37.27
N PRO A 111 46.87 13.09 -38.03
CA PRO A 111 45.44 12.87 -37.87
C PRO A 111 45.14 12.33 -36.47
N SER A 112 44.24 13.02 -35.78
CA SER A 112 43.86 12.78 -34.38
C SER A 112 43.37 11.35 -34.15
N TYR A 113 43.96 10.70 -33.14
CA TYR A 113 43.68 9.33 -32.68
C TYR A 113 42.20 9.02 -32.39
N PHE A 114 41.36 10.03 -32.17
CA PHE A 114 39.91 9.88 -31.95
C PHE A 114 39.21 9.12 -33.10
N HIS A 115 39.77 9.16 -34.31
CA HIS A 115 39.25 8.42 -35.46
C HIS A 115 39.57 6.91 -35.43
N ARG A 116 40.68 6.48 -34.81
CA ARG A 116 41.10 5.07 -34.76
C ARG A 116 40.40 4.26 -33.66
N ILE A 117 40.02 4.89 -32.55
CA ILE A 117 39.29 4.24 -31.44
C ILE A 117 37.84 3.95 -31.83
N ASN A 118 37.18 4.86 -32.55
CA ASN A 118 35.82 4.63 -33.03
C ASN A 118 35.76 3.48 -34.06
N GLN A 119 36.80 3.29 -34.87
CA GLN A 119 36.81 2.27 -35.92
C GLN A 119 36.97 0.83 -35.38
N THR A 120 37.50 0.64 -34.15
CA THR A 120 37.65 -0.68 -33.53
C THR A 120 36.51 -1.08 -32.58
N LEU A 121 35.64 -0.12 -32.21
CA LEU A 121 34.49 -0.30 -31.31
C LEU A 121 33.17 -0.62 -32.04
N HIS A 122 33.14 -0.58 -33.38
CA HIS A 122 31.92 -0.81 -34.16
C HIS A 122 31.55 -2.28 -34.40
N ASP A 123 32.32 -3.25 -33.89
CA ASP A 123 32.13 -4.66 -34.28
C ASP A 123 31.11 -5.47 -33.46
N GLU A 124 30.64 -5.05 -32.28
CA GLU A 124 29.51 -5.76 -31.60
C GLU A 124 28.72 -4.83 -30.64
N PRO A 125 27.64 -4.17 -31.10
CA PRO A 125 26.80 -3.32 -30.25
C PRO A 125 25.94 -4.12 -29.24
N GLU A 126 25.56 -5.36 -29.55
CA GLU A 126 24.56 -6.11 -28.76
C GLU A 126 25.05 -6.56 -27.36
N LYS A 127 26.34 -6.86 -27.18
CA LYS A 127 26.85 -7.33 -25.87
C LYS A 127 27.10 -6.21 -24.85
N ALA A 128 27.44 -5.01 -25.32
CA ALA A 128 27.70 -3.86 -24.44
C ALA A 128 26.40 -3.26 -23.87
N GLU A 129 25.31 -3.34 -24.64
CA GLU A 129 23.99 -2.85 -24.24
C GLU A 129 23.35 -3.73 -23.14
N LEU A 130 23.53 -5.04 -23.23
CA LEU A 130 23.11 -6.01 -22.20
C LEU A 130 23.80 -5.76 -20.84
N ILE A 131 25.10 -5.43 -20.82
CA ILE A 131 25.82 -5.17 -19.55
C ILE A 131 25.42 -3.81 -18.94
N ARG A 132 25.10 -2.80 -19.76
CA ARG A 132 24.58 -1.50 -19.28
C ARG A 132 23.15 -1.59 -18.76
N GLN A 133 22.30 -2.46 -19.31
CA GLN A 133 20.94 -2.70 -18.79
C GLN A 133 20.94 -3.31 -17.38
N PHE A 134 21.89 -4.20 -17.05
CA PHE A 134 22.00 -4.74 -15.68
C PHE A 134 22.65 -3.80 -14.66
N SER A 135 23.32 -2.73 -15.13
CA SER A 135 23.97 -1.74 -14.27
C SER A 135 23.02 -0.60 -13.87
N SER A 136 22.05 -0.29 -14.72
CA SER A 136 21.07 0.81 -14.52
C SER A 136 19.86 0.41 -13.66
N ALA A 137 19.66 -0.88 -13.37
CA ALA A 137 18.61 -1.36 -12.46
C ALA A 137 18.92 -1.14 -10.96
N SER A 138 20.08 -0.57 -10.60
CA SER A 138 20.52 -0.40 -9.21
C SER A 138 20.02 0.89 -8.53
N SER A 139 19.26 1.75 -9.19
CA SER A 139 18.69 2.96 -8.56
C SER A 139 17.27 2.75 -8.02
N GLN A 140 16.95 1.53 -7.55
CA GLN A 140 15.90 1.41 -6.54
C GLN A 140 16.49 1.94 -5.24
N HIS A 141 16.17 3.20 -4.94
CA HIS A 141 16.31 3.74 -3.60
C HIS A 141 15.53 2.83 -2.65
N VAL A 142 16.26 1.97 -1.95
CA VAL A 142 15.79 1.33 -0.73
C VAL A 142 15.59 2.47 0.25
N GLY A 143 14.34 2.88 0.43
CA GLY A 143 13.95 3.83 1.47
C GLY A 143 14.48 3.30 2.78
N TYR A 144 15.41 4.04 3.40
CA TYR A 144 15.79 3.79 4.77
C TYR A 144 14.53 3.98 5.60
N GLY A 145 13.92 2.88 6.06
CA GLY A 145 12.81 2.85 7.03
C GLY A 145 13.29 3.28 8.42
N GLY A 146 14.04 4.37 8.47
CA GLY A 146 14.50 5.09 9.63
C GLY A 146 14.24 6.58 9.43
N SER A 147 13.15 6.94 8.76
CA SER A 147 12.52 8.21 9.09
C SER A 147 12.03 8.05 10.52
N THR A 148 12.77 8.65 11.47
CA THR A 148 12.10 9.53 12.42
C THR A 148 11.01 10.21 11.61
N ALA A 149 9.77 9.82 11.85
CA ALA A 149 8.63 10.55 11.34
C ALA A 149 8.88 11.97 11.82
N VAL A 150 9.45 12.81 10.95
CA VAL A 150 9.26 14.23 11.07
C VAL A 150 7.76 14.32 10.96
N GLU A 151 7.12 14.52 12.11
CA GLU A 151 5.70 14.77 12.24
C GLU A 151 5.38 15.82 11.19
N THR A 152 4.85 15.36 10.05
CA THR A 152 4.20 16.24 9.11
C THR A 152 3.13 16.91 9.96
N PRO A 153 3.08 18.25 10.02
CA PRO A 153 2.21 18.96 10.95
C PRO A 153 0.83 18.33 10.84
N GLU A 154 0.33 17.76 11.94
CA GLU A 154 -0.86 16.92 11.93
C GLU A 154 -1.97 17.67 11.21
N ALA A 155 -2.24 17.29 9.96
CA ALA A 155 -3.31 17.91 9.22
C ALA A 155 -4.61 17.75 10.02
N PRO A 156 -5.46 18.78 10.08
CA PRO A 156 -6.63 18.78 10.94
C PRO A 156 -7.50 17.56 10.64
N GLU A 157 -8.03 16.93 11.70
CA GLU A 157 -8.93 15.78 11.51
C GLU A 157 -10.10 16.17 10.62
N VAL A 158 -10.25 15.46 9.51
CA VAL A 158 -11.34 15.73 8.57
C VAL A 158 -12.59 15.04 9.09
N SER A 159 -13.61 15.83 9.43
CA SER A 159 -14.91 15.29 9.80
C SER A 159 -15.59 14.61 8.61
N LEU A 160 -16.27 13.48 8.85
CA LEU A 160 -17.03 12.76 7.81
C LEU A 160 -18.09 13.66 7.15
N GLY A 161 -18.64 14.62 7.90
CA GLY A 161 -19.58 15.61 7.38
C GLY A 161 -18.98 16.49 6.28
N ARG A 162 -17.68 16.75 6.31
CA ARG A 162 -16.99 17.52 5.27
C ARG A 162 -16.80 16.72 3.99
N ILE A 163 -16.50 15.42 4.11
CA ILE A 163 -16.45 14.50 2.96
C ILE A 163 -17.85 14.38 2.33
N MET A 164 -18.89 14.23 3.15
CA MET A 164 -20.27 14.22 2.70
C MET A 164 -20.74 15.59 2.14
N ALA A 165 -20.09 16.70 2.49
CA ALA A 165 -20.41 17.98 1.86
C ALA A 165 -20.01 18.01 0.38
N LEU A 166 -19.06 17.19 -0.06
CA LEU A 166 -18.63 17.10 -1.47
C LEU A 166 -19.67 16.41 -2.36
N THR A 167 -20.62 15.65 -1.80
CA THR A 167 -21.73 15.03 -2.53
C THR A 167 -22.94 15.94 -2.69
N LYS A 168 -22.91 17.18 -2.16
CA LYS A 168 -24.00 18.18 -2.29
C LYS A 168 -24.54 18.37 -3.73
N PRO A 169 -23.73 18.34 -4.80
CA PRO A 169 -24.25 18.50 -6.16
C PRO A 169 -25.18 17.36 -6.61
N GLU A 170 -25.05 16.19 -6.01
CA GLU A 170 -25.81 14.97 -6.36
C GLU A 170 -26.92 14.67 -5.34
N ARG A 171 -27.40 15.69 -4.60
CA ARG A 171 -28.51 15.59 -3.65
C ARG A 171 -29.76 14.85 -4.16
N PRO A 172 -30.27 15.04 -5.40
CA PRO A 172 -31.44 14.30 -5.84
C PRO A 172 -31.15 12.80 -5.96
N LEU A 173 -29.96 12.43 -6.44
CA LEU A 173 -29.53 11.04 -6.58
C LEU A 173 -29.33 10.38 -5.21
N LEU A 174 -28.77 11.13 -4.25
CA LEU A 174 -28.64 10.71 -2.86
C LEU A 174 -30.01 10.49 -2.21
N ALA A 175 -31.00 11.36 -2.44
CA ALA A 175 -32.34 11.21 -1.89
C ALA A 175 -33.04 9.94 -2.42
N VAL A 176 -32.95 9.68 -3.72
CA VAL A 176 -33.47 8.45 -4.34
C VAL A 176 -32.74 7.22 -3.77
N GLY A 177 -31.42 7.28 -3.64
CA GLY A 177 -30.63 6.19 -3.07
C GLY A 177 -30.99 5.90 -1.61
N VAL A 178 -31.13 6.92 -0.77
CA VAL A 178 -31.53 6.76 0.63
C VAL A 178 -32.94 6.18 0.74
N LEU A 179 -33.90 6.63 -0.08
CA LEU A 179 -35.25 6.04 -0.12
C LEU A 179 -35.20 4.57 -0.54
N ALA A 180 -34.41 4.23 -1.56
CA ALA A 180 -34.20 2.84 -1.97
C ALA A 180 -33.55 2.00 -0.87
N SER A 181 -32.55 2.52 -0.15
CA SER A 181 -31.94 1.86 1.01
C SER A 181 -32.94 1.65 2.16
N CYS A 182 -33.85 2.58 2.40
CA CYS A 182 -34.91 2.43 3.40
C CYS A 182 -35.85 1.28 3.00
N LEU A 183 -36.31 1.25 1.75
CA LEU A 183 -37.17 0.18 1.22
C LEU A 183 -36.46 -1.18 1.24
N GLN A 184 -35.18 -1.21 0.87
CA GLN A 184 -34.37 -2.42 0.94
C GLN A 184 -34.18 -2.91 2.38
N GLY A 185 -34.20 -2.02 3.37
CA GLY A 185 -34.16 -2.39 4.78
C GLY A 185 -35.36 -3.24 5.21
N PHE A 186 -36.54 -3.04 4.59
CA PHE A 186 -37.72 -3.86 4.85
C PHE A 186 -37.67 -5.23 4.17
N ALA A 187 -36.76 -5.46 3.22
CA ALA A 187 -36.69 -6.71 2.46
C ALA A 187 -36.49 -7.94 3.37
N MET A 188 -35.50 -7.88 4.27
CA MET A 188 -35.18 -9.02 5.15
C MET A 188 -36.33 -9.37 6.11
N PRO A 189 -36.92 -8.42 6.84
CA PRO A 189 -38.03 -8.73 7.74
C PRO A 189 -39.30 -9.15 7.00
N VAL A 190 -39.58 -8.61 5.80
CA VAL A 190 -40.72 -9.04 4.98
C VAL A 190 -40.54 -10.49 4.51
N ILE A 191 -39.34 -10.87 4.09
CA ILE A 191 -39.01 -12.27 3.76
C ILE A 191 -39.24 -13.18 4.97
N ALA A 192 -38.82 -12.77 6.17
CA ALA A 192 -39.04 -13.52 7.40
C ALA A 192 -40.55 -13.76 7.68
N LEU A 193 -41.40 -12.75 7.46
CA LEU A 193 -42.85 -12.89 7.62
C LEU A 193 -43.43 -13.92 6.64
N VAL A 194 -43.06 -13.85 5.36
CA VAL A 194 -43.58 -14.79 4.34
C VAL A 194 -43.15 -16.22 4.66
N ILE A 195 -41.89 -16.45 5.04
CA ILE A 195 -41.40 -17.79 5.39
C ILE A 195 -42.10 -18.32 6.64
N SER A 196 -42.26 -17.49 7.68
CA SER A 196 -42.96 -17.90 8.91
C SER A 196 -44.42 -18.32 8.66
N GLU A 197 -45.12 -17.63 7.73
CA GLU A 197 -46.48 -17.99 7.33
C GLU A 197 -46.53 -19.31 6.56
N ILE A 198 -45.59 -19.52 5.64
CA ILE A 198 -45.49 -20.79 4.91
C ILE A 198 -45.29 -21.94 5.89
N ILE A 199 -44.36 -21.81 6.84
CA ILE A 199 -44.11 -22.84 7.88
C ILE A 199 -45.37 -23.07 8.72
N SER A 200 -46.07 -22.00 9.11
CA SER A 200 -47.29 -22.11 9.92
C SER A 200 -48.43 -22.79 9.16
N ILE A 201 -48.63 -22.50 7.87
CA ILE A 201 -49.65 -23.15 7.03
C ILE A 201 -49.32 -24.63 6.86
N MET A 202 -48.05 -24.94 6.58
CA MET A 202 -47.60 -26.32 6.46
C MET A 202 -47.83 -27.10 7.75
N GLN A 203 -47.42 -26.57 8.90
CA GLN A 203 -47.60 -27.27 10.17
C GLN A 203 -49.08 -27.43 10.56
N LYS A 204 -49.90 -26.38 10.41
CA LYS A 204 -51.31 -26.43 10.82
C LYS A 204 -52.09 -27.44 9.98
N ASN A 205 -51.99 -27.36 8.66
CA ASN A 205 -52.75 -28.22 7.75
C ASN A 205 -52.23 -29.65 7.75
N TYR A 206 -50.91 -29.85 7.92
CA TYR A 206 -50.33 -31.20 8.04
C TYR A 206 -50.71 -31.88 9.36
N ASN A 207 -50.72 -31.16 10.49
CA ASN A 207 -51.19 -31.73 11.77
C ASN A 207 -52.68 -32.12 11.71
N ILE A 208 -53.52 -31.29 11.08
CA ILE A 208 -54.94 -31.62 10.90
C ILE A 208 -55.09 -32.85 10.00
N TYR A 209 -54.31 -32.95 8.93
CA TYR A 209 -54.26 -34.16 8.09
C TYR A 209 -53.86 -35.40 8.90
N LEU A 210 -52.85 -35.34 9.76
CA LEU A 210 -52.45 -36.47 10.60
C LEU A 210 -53.56 -36.91 11.58
N GLN A 211 -54.40 -35.97 12.03
CA GLN A 211 -55.51 -36.27 12.94
C GLN A 211 -56.76 -36.79 12.22
N THR A 212 -57.10 -36.22 11.05
CA THR A 212 -58.35 -36.51 10.32
C THR A 212 -58.19 -37.47 9.15
N HIS A 213 -56.97 -37.71 8.66
CA HIS A 213 -56.63 -38.50 7.47
C HIS A 213 -57.35 -38.05 6.18
N ASP A 214 -57.90 -36.84 6.14
CA ASP A 214 -58.66 -36.32 5.02
C ASP A 214 -57.75 -35.59 4.01
N LYS A 215 -57.75 -36.07 2.76
CA LYS A 215 -56.92 -35.54 1.66
C LYS A 215 -57.22 -34.08 1.31
N ALA A 216 -58.40 -33.56 1.67
CA ALA A 216 -58.76 -32.16 1.42
C ALA A 216 -57.80 -31.17 2.10
N TYR A 217 -57.24 -31.51 3.28
CA TYR A 217 -56.26 -30.66 3.98
C TYR A 217 -54.88 -30.68 3.31
N LEU A 218 -54.57 -31.73 2.55
CA LEU A 218 -53.36 -31.80 1.72
C LEU A 218 -53.47 -30.81 0.55
N ASP A 219 -54.61 -30.78 -0.13
CA ASP A 219 -54.86 -29.84 -1.23
C ASP A 219 -54.93 -28.38 -0.73
N LEU A 220 -55.50 -28.15 0.45
CA LEU A 220 -55.49 -26.83 1.09
C LEU A 220 -54.08 -26.38 1.48
N LEU A 221 -53.22 -27.30 1.91
CA LEU A 221 -51.79 -27.04 2.15
C LEU A 221 -51.10 -26.64 0.84
N TYR A 222 -51.23 -27.42 -0.23
CA TYR A 222 -50.60 -27.10 -1.52
C TYR A 222 -51.08 -25.78 -2.09
N THR A 223 -52.39 -25.51 -2.01
CA THR A 223 -52.99 -24.26 -2.51
C THR A 223 -52.54 -23.05 -1.69
N GLY A 224 -52.51 -23.18 -0.35
CA GLY A 224 -52.05 -22.12 0.55
C GLY A 224 -50.57 -21.79 0.38
N VAL A 225 -49.71 -22.81 0.27
CA VAL A 225 -48.28 -22.64 0.02
C VAL A 225 -48.04 -22.03 -1.36
N ARG A 226 -48.74 -22.50 -2.40
CA ARG A 226 -48.63 -21.96 -3.76
C ARG A 226 -49.03 -20.47 -3.83
N GLY A 227 -50.11 -20.08 -3.14
CA GLY A 227 -50.51 -18.67 -3.03
C GLY A 227 -49.44 -17.79 -2.39
N LYS A 228 -48.84 -18.25 -1.29
CA LYS A 228 -47.74 -17.53 -0.62
C LYS A 228 -46.44 -17.53 -1.42
N ALA A 229 -46.17 -18.58 -2.20
CA ALA A 229 -45.03 -18.64 -3.11
C ALA A 229 -45.12 -17.60 -4.24
N TYR A 230 -46.31 -17.35 -4.80
CA TYR A 230 -46.48 -16.27 -5.77
C TYR A 230 -46.25 -14.88 -5.17
N ILE A 231 -46.72 -14.67 -3.93
CA ILE A 231 -46.45 -13.43 -3.18
C ILE A 231 -44.94 -13.27 -2.94
N PHE A 232 -44.25 -14.35 -2.57
CA PHE A 232 -42.80 -14.36 -2.40
C PHE A 232 -42.07 -13.97 -3.69
N PHE A 233 -42.49 -14.51 -4.85
CA PHE A 233 -41.92 -14.15 -6.14
C PHE A 233 -42.15 -12.67 -6.49
N GLY A 234 -43.36 -12.14 -6.22
CA GLY A 234 -43.67 -10.72 -6.40
C GLY A 234 -42.81 -9.81 -5.53
N ILE A 235 -42.62 -10.18 -4.26
CA ILE A 235 -41.74 -9.46 -3.33
C ILE A 235 -40.28 -9.54 -3.79
N ALA A 236 -39.81 -10.70 -4.25
CA ALA A 236 -38.44 -10.86 -4.77
C ALA A 236 -38.20 -9.97 -5.99
N ALA A 237 -39.15 -9.88 -6.92
CA ALA A 237 -39.06 -8.98 -8.07
C ALA A 237 -39.03 -7.50 -7.63
N ALA A 238 -39.85 -7.11 -6.66
CA ALA A 238 -39.83 -5.75 -6.11
C ALA A 238 -38.50 -5.42 -5.42
N ILE A 239 -37.98 -6.33 -4.58
CA ILE A 239 -36.68 -6.20 -3.93
C ILE A 239 -35.56 -6.10 -4.97
N PHE A 240 -35.63 -6.86 -6.06
CA PHE A 240 -34.64 -6.77 -7.14
C PHE A 240 -34.58 -5.36 -7.75
N VAL A 241 -35.74 -4.78 -8.05
CA VAL A 241 -35.82 -3.41 -8.61
C VAL A 241 -35.29 -2.38 -7.61
N VAL A 242 -35.66 -2.49 -6.33
CA VAL A 242 -35.19 -1.59 -5.27
C VAL A 242 -33.68 -1.73 -5.04
N ALA A 243 -33.16 -2.95 -4.98
CA ALA A 243 -31.74 -3.21 -4.83
C ALA A 243 -30.94 -2.70 -6.03
N PHE A 244 -31.46 -2.87 -7.25
CA PHE A 244 -30.84 -2.31 -8.45
C PHE A 244 -30.79 -0.78 -8.38
N ALA A 245 -31.91 -0.13 -8.04
CA ALA A 245 -31.97 1.32 -7.89
C ALA A 245 -30.98 1.83 -6.84
N GLN A 246 -30.95 1.22 -5.65
CA GLN A 246 -30.01 1.55 -4.57
C GLN A 246 -28.56 1.46 -5.05
N ASN A 247 -28.14 0.30 -5.57
CA ASN A 247 -26.75 0.10 -5.97
C ASN A 247 -26.37 1.02 -7.13
N TYR A 248 -27.27 1.23 -8.10
CA TYR A 248 -27.03 2.12 -9.22
C TYR A 248 -26.82 3.58 -8.78
N THR A 249 -27.72 4.13 -7.96
CA THR A 249 -27.63 5.53 -7.51
C THR A 249 -26.37 5.79 -6.70
N PHE A 250 -26.03 4.90 -5.76
CA PHE A 250 -24.83 5.07 -4.93
C PHE A 250 -23.55 4.85 -5.72
N ARG A 251 -23.53 3.96 -6.72
CA ARG A 251 -22.36 3.74 -7.57
C ARG A 251 -22.11 4.91 -8.53
N VAL A 252 -23.15 5.46 -9.16
CA VAL A 252 -23.01 6.68 -9.99
C VAL A 252 -22.53 7.86 -9.16
N MET A 253 -23.09 8.05 -7.96
CA MET A 253 -22.64 9.08 -7.03
C MET A 253 -21.17 8.89 -6.64
N ALA A 254 -20.77 7.65 -6.33
CA ALA A 254 -19.40 7.30 -5.98
C ALA A 254 -18.42 7.66 -7.12
N GLU A 255 -18.71 7.27 -8.37
CA GLU A 255 -17.83 7.58 -9.51
C GLU A 255 -17.70 9.07 -9.80
N LYS A 256 -18.81 9.82 -9.69
CA LYS A 256 -18.78 11.29 -9.81
C LYS A 256 -17.96 11.93 -8.69
N LEU A 257 -18.07 11.42 -7.47
CA LEU A 257 -17.27 11.89 -6.33
C LEU A 257 -15.79 11.57 -6.52
N THR A 258 -15.45 10.36 -6.99
CA THR A 258 -14.07 9.98 -7.35
C THR A 258 -13.47 10.95 -8.35
N THR A 259 -14.21 11.26 -9.42
CA THR A 259 -13.77 12.18 -10.48
C THR A 259 -13.53 13.57 -9.92
N ARG A 260 -14.45 14.08 -9.08
CA ARG A 260 -14.31 15.40 -8.45
C ARG A 260 -13.13 15.47 -7.48
N LEU A 261 -12.97 14.45 -6.63
CA LEU A 261 -11.84 14.36 -5.70
C LEU A 261 -10.52 14.31 -6.44
N ARG A 262 -10.42 13.50 -7.50
CA ARG A 262 -9.21 13.44 -8.34
C ARG A 262 -8.90 14.76 -9.00
N ASN A 263 -9.90 15.45 -9.56
CA ASN A 263 -9.69 16.75 -10.19
C ASN A 263 -9.22 17.79 -9.17
N MET A 264 -9.89 17.92 -8.02
CA MET A 264 -9.48 18.86 -6.96
C MET A 264 -8.09 18.53 -6.41
N HIS A 265 -7.79 17.24 -6.23
CA HIS A 265 -6.49 16.82 -5.71
C HIS A 265 -5.37 17.07 -6.72
N PHE A 266 -5.60 16.76 -8.00
CA PHE A 266 -4.66 17.02 -9.08
C PHE A 266 -4.45 18.53 -9.30
N GLU A 267 -5.51 19.32 -9.31
CA GLU A 267 -5.43 20.79 -9.39
C GLU A 267 -4.62 21.36 -8.23
N ALA A 268 -4.87 20.89 -7.00
CA ALA A 268 -4.10 21.30 -5.82
C ALA A 268 -2.63 20.86 -5.86
N LEU A 269 -2.32 19.71 -6.47
CA LEU A 269 -0.94 19.24 -6.67
C LEU A 269 -0.19 20.13 -7.66
N VAL A 270 -0.79 20.43 -8.82
CA VAL A 270 -0.16 21.28 -9.85
C VAL A 270 0.03 22.73 -9.38
N ARG A 271 -0.79 23.19 -8.42
CA ARG A 271 -0.65 24.52 -7.81
C ARG A 271 0.58 24.66 -6.91
N GLN A 272 1.16 23.56 -6.41
CA GLN A 272 2.27 23.63 -5.44
C GLN A 272 3.56 24.19 -6.07
N ASP A 273 4.39 24.81 -5.24
CA ASP A 273 5.70 25.32 -5.63
C ASP A 273 6.73 24.20 -5.82
N ILE A 274 7.83 24.48 -6.53
CA ILE A 274 8.87 23.46 -6.82
C ILE A 274 9.48 22.88 -5.54
N GLY A 275 9.54 23.65 -4.45
CA GLY A 275 10.07 23.17 -3.17
C GLY A 275 9.26 22.03 -2.56
N PHE A 276 7.95 21.94 -2.86
CA PHE A 276 7.11 20.81 -2.47
C PHE A 276 7.56 19.50 -3.11
N PHE A 277 7.88 19.53 -4.41
CA PHE A 277 8.27 18.36 -5.19
C PHE A 277 9.72 17.92 -4.94
N ASP A 278 10.56 18.82 -4.43
CA ASP A 278 11.93 18.50 -4.02
C ASP A 278 11.98 17.70 -2.70
N GLU A 279 10.91 17.68 -1.90
CA GLU A 279 10.83 16.89 -0.67
C GLU A 279 10.88 15.38 -0.99
N GLU A 280 11.70 14.63 -0.24
CA GLU A 280 11.90 13.18 -0.47
C GLU A 280 10.60 12.35 -0.39
N ASN A 281 9.60 12.84 0.33
CA ASN A 281 8.30 12.19 0.47
C ASN A 281 7.38 12.36 -0.76
N HIS A 282 7.63 13.36 -1.60
CA HIS A 282 6.74 13.75 -2.70
C HIS A 282 7.28 13.30 -4.07
N THR A 283 7.80 12.07 -4.14
CA THR A 283 8.22 11.50 -5.42
C THR A 283 7.04 11.38 -6.40
N THR A 284 7.30 11.53 -7.69
CA THR A 284 6.26 11.44 -8.73
C THR A 284 5.49 10.12 -8.68
N GLY A 285 6.18 9.00 -8.37
CA GLY A 285 5.56 7.68 -8.21
C GLY A 285 4.63 7.60 -7.00
N ALA A 286 5.05 8.15 -5.86
CA ALA A 286 4.22 8.21 -4.64
C ALA A 286 2.98 9.07 -4.87
N LEU A 287 3.13 10.30 -5.39
CA LEU A 287 2.02 11.21 -5.65
C LEU A 287 1.00 10.65 -6.65
N THR A 288 1.47 9.94 -7.68
CA THR A 288 0.57 9.27 -8.65
C THR A 288 -0.21 8.14 -8.00
N THR A 289 0.44 7.37 -7.12
CA THR A 289 -0.20 6.29 -6.35
C THR A 289 -1.23 6.85 -5.37
N ASP A 290 -0.89 7.94 -4.69
CA ASP A 290 -1.77 8.65 -3.75
C ASP A 290 -3.01 9.20 -4.46
N LEU A 291 -2.84 9.83 -5.62
CA LEU A 291 -3.95 10.33 -6.45
C LEU A 291 -4.93 9.24 -6.86
N SER A 292 -4.41 8.06 -7.23
CA SER A 292 -5.24 6.92 -7.62
C SER A 292 -5.93 6.26 -6.42
N THR A 293 -5.19 6.06 -5.33
CA THR A 293 -5.58 5.19 -4.19
C THR A 293 -6.35 5.92 -3.10
N PHE A 294 -5.98 7.16 -2.75
CA PHE A 294 -6.67 7.89 -1.69
C PHE A 294 -8.09 8.27 -2.11
N SER A 295 -8.27 8.66 -3.37
CA SER A 295 -9.57 9.00 -3.92
C SER A 295 -10.55 7.82 -3.84
N THR A 296 -10.10 6.61 -4.16
CA THR A 296 -10.96 5.41 -4.10
C THR A 296 -11.27 5.01 -2.67
N LYS A 297 -10.30 5.08 -1.73
CA LYS A 297 -10.53 4.83 -0.31
C LYS A 297 -11.60 5.76 0.28
N VAL A 298 -11.50 7.07 0.04
CA VAL A 298 -12.46 8.06 0.56
C VAL A 298 -13.88 7.79 0.04
N VAL A 299 -14.00 7.40 -1.23
CA VAL A 299 -15.29 7.17 -1.89
C VAL A 299 -16.00 5.91 -1.39
N VAL A 300 -15.26 4.89 -0.92
CA VAL A 300 -15.86 3.67 -0.35
C VAL A 300 -16.77 3.99 0.84
N ILE A 301 -16.38 4.93 1.71
CA ILE A 301 -17.26 5.39 2.81
C ILE A 301 -18.47 6.15 2.26
N ALA A 302 -18.22 7.14 1.39
CA ALA A 302 -19.25 8.07 0.92
C ALA A 302 -20.20 7.48 -0.13
N GLY A 303 -19.96 6.26 -0.60
CA GLY A 303 -20.76 5.54 -1.59
C GLY A 303 -21.49 4.33 -0.99
N GLU A 304 -21.02 3.13 -1.30
CA GLU A 304 -21.70 1.87 -1.01
C GLU A 304 -21.88 1.60 0.50
N ASN A 305 -20.87 1.89 1.31
CA ASN A 305 -20.95 1.64 2.75
C ASN A 305 -22.03 2.50 3.41
N GLN A 306 -22.19 3.76 2.97
CA GLN A 306 -23.26 4.63 3.46
C GLN A 306 -24.66 4.04 3.17
N ALA A 307 -24.88 3.55 1.95
CA ALA A 307 -26.14 2.92 1.55
C ALA A 307 -26.48 1.72 2.46
N ARG A 308 -25.48 0.88 2.71
CA ARG A 308 -25.64 -0.32 3.53
C ARG A 308 -25.81 0.05 5.01
N MET A 309 -25.13 1.06 5.54
CA MET A 309 -25.34 1.51 6.93
C MET A 309 -26.78 2.00 7.16
N VAL A 310 -27.32 2.81 6.24
CA VAL A 310 -28.73 3.25 6.28
C VAL A 310 -29.65 2.04 6.20
N GLN A 311 -29.44 1.14 5.24
CA GLN A 311 -30.21 -0.08 5.09
C GLN A 311 -30.23 -0.91 6.39
N MET A 312 -29.09 -1.08 7.08
CA MET A 312 -29.03 -1.88 8.31
C MET A 312 -29.74 -1.21 9.49
N ALA A 313 -29.63 0.10 9.64
CA ALA A 313 -30.39 0.84 10.65
C ALA A 313 -31.90 0.69 10.43
N PHE A 314 -32.36 0.82 9.19
CA PHE A 314 -33.77 0.60 8.83
C PHE A 314 -34.19 -0.86 8.97
N THR A 315 -33.31 -1.83 8.66
CA THR A 315 -33.58 -3.27 8.85
C THR A 315 -33.82 -3.59 10.33
N PHE A 316 -32.99 -3.05 11.23
CA PHE A 316 -33.18 -3.22 12.66
C PHE A 316 -34.49 -2.61 13.14
N PHE A 317 -34.76 -1.37 12.74
CA PHE A 317 -35.98 -0.68 13.10
C PHE A 317 -37.22 -1.43 12.60
N ALA A 318 -37.22 -1.86 11.34
CA ALA A 318 -38.28 -2.67 10.75
C ALA A 318 -38.45 -4.01 11.48
N ALA A 319 -37.36 -4.70 11.82
CA ALA A 319 -37.43 -5.96 12.56
C ALA A 319 -38.04 -5.78 13.95
N VAL A 320 -37.68 -4.71 14.68
CA VAL A 320 -38.25 -4.40 15.99
C VAL A 320 -39.74 -4.06 15.87
N VAL A 321 -40.12 -3.20 14.93
CA VAL A 321 -41.53 -2.80 14.71
C VAL A 321 -42.39 -4.01 14.34
N LEU A 322 -41.93 -4.85 13.40
CA LEU A 322 -42.66 -6.05 12.99
C LEU A 322 -42.76 -7.09 14.12
N SER A 323 -41.70 -7.22 14.93
CA SER A 323 -41.67 -8.18 16.05
C SER A 323 -42.61 -7.76 17.19
N PHE A 324 -42.72 -6.46 17.47
CA PHE A 324 -43.71 -5.93 18.43
C PHE A 324 -45.14 -5.93 17.89
N GLY A 325 -45.34 -5.68 16.60
CA GLY A 325 -46.67 -5.53 16.00
C GLY A 325 -47.36 -6.85 15.66
N TRP A 326 -46.68 -7.75 14.94
CA TRP A 326 -47.25 -9.01 14.44
C TRP A 326 -46.66 -10.26 15.08
N GLY A 327 -45.79 -10.06 16.07
CA GLY A 327 -45.09 -11.10 16.80
C GLY A 327 -45.45 -11.13 18.28
N SER A 328 -44.49 -11.52 19.11
CA SER A 328 -44.58 -11.52 20.56
C SER A 328 -43.76 -10.38 21.16
N TRP A 329 -44.40 -9.49 21.90
CA TRP A 329 -43.71 -8.42 22.63
C TRP A 329 -42.77 -8.96 23.71
N GLN A 330 -43.12 -10.08 24.37
CA GLN A 330 -42.31 -10.70 25.42
C GLN A 330 -41.01 -11.27 24.87
N LEU A 331 -41.08 -12.00 23.75
CA LEU A 331 -39.89 -12.58 23.11
C LEU A 331 -39.02 -11.50 22.47
N THR A 332 -39.63 -10.44 21.94
CA THR A 332 -38.90 -9.30 21.35
C THR A 332 -38.07 -8.54 22.39
N LEU A 333 -38.59 -8.33 23.60
CA LEU A 333 -37.84 -7.70 24.69
C LEU A 333 -36.60 -8.51 25.07
N VAL A 334 -36.74 -9.83 25.18
CA VAL A 334 -35.61 -10.73 25.45
C VAL A 334 -34.58 -10.64 24.33
N MET A 335 -35.02 -10.62 23.07
CA MET A 335 -34.12 -10.48 21.93
C MET A 335 -33.37 -9.14 21.94
N ILE A 336 -34.02 -8.03 22.26
CA ILE A 336 -33.36 -6.72 22.38
C ILE A 336 -32.29 -6.72 23.47
N CYS A 337 -32.51 -7.40 24.60
CA CYS A 337 -31.51 -7.51 25.67
C CYS A 337 -30.27 -8.33 25.26
N VAL A 338 -30.46 -9.38 24.46
CA VAL A 338 -29.35 -10.25 23.99
C VAL A 338 -28.69 -9.69 22.72
N PHE A 339 -29.38 -8.79 22.02
CA PHE A 339 -28.93 -8.21 20.76
C PHE A 339 -27.54 -7.52 20.82
N PRO A 340 -27.23 -6.69 21.84
CA PRO A 340 -25.89 -6.12 22.00
C PRO A 340 -24.78 -7.17 22.16
N LEU A 341 -25.08 -8.30 22.81
CA LEU A 341 -24.10 -9.38 22.99
C LEU A 341 -23.71 -10.00 21.64
N MET A 342 -24.68 -10.18 20.73
CA MET A 342 -24.42 -10.64 19.36
C MET A 342 -23.60 -9.62 18.57
N LEU A 343 -23.92 -8.32 18.70
CA LEU A 343 -23.15 -7.26 18.04
C LEU A 343 -21.70 -7.23 18.50
N ILE A 344 -21.44 -7.40 19.80
CA ILE A 344 -20.09 -7.46 20.33
C ILE A 344 -19.34 -8.66 19.73
N GLY A 345 -19.96 -9.83 19.66
CA GLY A 345 -19.39 -11.01 19.00
C GLY A 345 -18.97 -10.74 17.55
N TRP A 346 -19.86 -10.13 16.76
CA TRP A 346 -19.57 -9.76 15.36
C TRP A 346 -18.53 -8.64 15.23
N ALA A 347 -18.56 -7.63 16.11
CA ALA A 347 -17.60 -6.53 16.09
C ALA A 347 -16.17 -7.00 16.45
N MET A 348 -16.04 -7.94 17.39
CA MET A 348 -14.75 -8.57 17.71
C MET A 348 -14.20 -9.34 16.50
N ARG A 349 -15.06 -10.10 15.80
CA ARG A 349 -14.69 -10.78 14.55
C ARG A 349 -14.28 -9.80 13.44
N ALA A 350 -14.96 -8.67 13.32
CA ALA A 350 -14.64 -7.63 12.34
C ALA A 350 -13.25 -7.01 12.56
N LYS A 351 -12.92 -6.65 13.81
CA LYS A 351 -11.59 -6.09 14.17
C LYS A 351 -10.44 -7.06 13.90
N THR A 352 -10.66 -8.34 14.14
CA THR A 352 -9.72 -9.42 13.81
C THR A 352 -9.32 -9.43 12.33
N PHE A 353 -10.24 -9.12 11.42
CA PHE A 353 -9.98 -9.17 9.97
C PHE A 353 -9.10 -8.01 9.46
N GLN A 354 -8.89 -6.98 10.28
CA GLN A 354 -8.10 -5.79 9.94
C GLN A 354 -6.66 -5.84 10.46
N GLY A 355 -6.19 -7.03 10.88
CA GLY A 355 -4.89 -7.31 11.51
C GLY A 355 -3.73 -6.48 10.96
N THR A 356 -3.46 -5.36 11.63
CA THR A 356 -2.48 -4.34 11.18
C THR A 356 -1.10 -4.59 11.78
N LYS A 357 -1.03 -5.36 12.89
CA LYS A 357 0.20 -5.54 13.68
C LYS A 357 1.25 -6.43 13.02
N VAL A 358 0.84 -7.46 12.28
CA VAL A 358 1.79 -8.39 11.62
C VAL A 358 2.51 -7.73 10.44
N SER A 359 1.88 -6.77 9.76
CA SER A 359 2.51 -6.04 8.65
C SER A 359 3.67 -5.17 9.13
N ASP A 360 3.54 -4.54 10.29
CA ASP A 360 4.55 -3.63 10.82
C ASP A 360 5.82 -4.39 11.26
N THR A 361 5.66 -5.54 11.94
CA THR A 361 6.80 -6.36 12.37
C THR A 361 7.51 -7.06 11.20
N LEU A 362 6.81 -7.32 10.10
CA LEU A 362 7.40 -7.87 8.87
C LEU A 362 8.27 -6.86 8.11
N THR A 363 8.12 -5.55 8.38
CA THR A 363 8.91 -4.52 7.70
C THR A 363 10.41 -4.67 7.99
N ARG A 364 10.78 -5.05 9.22
CA ARG A 364 12.18 -5.22 9.62
C ARG A 364 12.84 -6.41 8.93
N SER A 365 12.19 -7.58 8.93
CA SER A 365 12.70 -8.75 8.21
C SER A 365 12.74 -8.51 6.71
N GLY A 366 11.71 -7.86 6.16
CA GLY A 366 11.67 -7.44 4.75
C GLY A 366 12.83 -6.52 4.37
N SER A 367 13.22 -5.59 5.25
CA SER A 367 14.36 -4.69 5.01
C SER A 367 15.70 -5.44 4.93
N LEU A 368 15.93 -6.40 5.83
CA LEU A 368 17.14 -7.23 5.83
C LEU A 368 17.21 -8.09 4.56
N ALA A 369 16.10 -8.72 4.18
CA ALA A 369 16.02 -9.51 2.96
C ALA A 369 16.32 -8.65 1.72
N THR A 370 15.71 -7.46 1.64
CA THR A 370 15.96 -6.51 0.56
C THR A 370 17.43 -6.11 0.50
N GLN A 371 18.04 -5.78 1.64
CA GLN A 371 19.45 -5.42 1.71
C GLN A 371 20.37 -6.56 1.24
N ALA A 372 20.07 -7.81 1.60
CA ALA A 372 20.82 -8.97 1.19
C ALA A 372 20.72 -9.23 -0.32
N ILE A 373 19.52 -9.11 -0.89
CA ILE A 373 19.24 -9.36 -2.31
C ILE A 373 19.86 -8.27 -3.19
N VAL A 374 19.65 -7.00 -2.85
CA VAL A 374 20.21 -5.86 -3.59
C VAL A 374 21.74 -5.93 -3.60
N ASN A 375 22.35 -6.34 -2.48
CA ASN A 375 23.79 -6.45 -2.36
C ASN A 375 24.31 -7.90 -2.55
N ALA A 376 23.60 -8.75 -3.29
CA ALA A 376 23.89 -10.18 -3.39
C ALA A 376 25.35 -10.50 -3.78
N ARG A 377 25.92 -9.76 -4.75
CA ARG A 377 27.34 -9.92 -5.15
C ARG A 377 28.31 -9.63 -4.00
N THR A 378 28.00 -8.66 -3.16
CA THR A 378 28.82 -8.31 -2.00
C THR A 378 28.67 -9.39 -0.93
N VAL A 379 27.43 -9.83 -0.63
CA VAL A 379 27.17 -10.89 0.34
C VAL A 379 27.89 -12.18 -0.06
N SER A 380 27.88 -12.54 -1.35
CA SER A 380 28.58 -13.72 -1.87
C SER A 380 30.09 -13.58 -1.84
N ALA A 381 30.63 -12.41 -2.20
CA ALA A 381 32.07 -12.15 -2.14
C ALA A 381 32.62 -12.26 -0.70
N PHE A 382 31.82 -11.86 0.29
CA PHE A 382 32.15 -12.02 1.69
C PHE A 382 31.66 -13.35 2.29
N GLY A 383 31.06 -14.27 1.54
CA GLY A 383 30.62 -15.56 2.09
C GLY A 383 29.67 -15.41 3.30
N LEU A 384 28.84 -14.36 3.32
CA LEU A 384 27.98 -14.02 4.46
C LEU A 384 26.57 -14.62 4.35
N GLN A 385 26.30 -15.47 3.36
CA GLN A 385 24.96 -15.99 3.07
C GLN A 385 24.34 -16.67 4.30
N GLU A 386 25.06 -17.59 4.95
CA GLU A 386 24.57 -18.32 6.13
C GLU A 386 24.29 -17.38 7.31
N LYS A 387 25.12 -16.35 7.49
CA LYS A 387 24.91 -15.35 8.54
C LYS A 387 23.66 -14.51 8.28
N MET A 388 23.43 -14.09 7.05
CA MET A 388 22.24 -13.32 6.69
C MET A 388 20.96 -14.16 6.84
N VAL A 389 21.02 -15.45 6.48
CA VAL A 389 19.91 -16.39 6.66
C VAL A 389 19.60 -16.60 8.15
N SER A 390 20.61 -16.81 8.99
CA SER A 390 20.39 -16.99 10.43
C SER A 390 19.87 -15.72 11.10
N GLU A 391 20.36 -14.55 10.70
CA GLU A 391 19.85 -13.26 11.19
C GLU A 391 18.38 -13.03 10.75
N TYR A 392 18.03 -13.41 9.52
CA TYR A 392 16.65 -13.36 9.03
C TYR A 392 15.74 -14.32 9.80
N ASP A 393 16.19 -15.54 10.10
CA ASP A 393 15.45 -16.51 10.90
C ASP A 393 15.18 -15.99 12.33
N ILE A 394 16.17 -15.33 12.94
CA ILE A 394 16.00 -14.66 14.23
C ILE A 394 14.93 -13.56 14.16
N LEU A 395 14.96 -12.73 13.11
CA LEU A 395 13.99 -11.65 12.91
C LEU A 395 12.58 -12.18 12.63
N LEU A 396 12.43 -13.36 12.03
CA LEU A 396 11.12 -13.98 11.79
C LEU A 396 10.44 -14.52 13.06
N ASN A 397 11.18 -14.75 14.14
CA ASN A 397 10.60 -15.23 15.39
C ASN A 397 9.61 -14.25 16.02
N GLU A 398 9.80 -12.95 15.84
CA GLU A 398 8.92 -11.91 16.37
C GLU A 398 7.55 -11.91 15.62
N PRO A 399 7.50 -11.77 14.28
CA PRO A 399 6.27 -11.95 13.50
C PRO A 399 5.60 -13.31 13.72
N LEU A 400 6.38 -14.40 13.92
CA LEU A 400 5.83 -15.72 14.19
C LEU A 400 5.09 -15.76 15.53
N LYS A 401 5.67 -15.21 16.60
CA LYS A 401 5.02 -15.13 17.92
C LYS A 401 3.76 -14.27 17.88
N ASP A 402 3.83 -13.14 17.20
CA ASP A 402 2.68 -12.25 17.02
C ASP A 402 1.58 -12.92 16.20
N GLY A 403 1.94 -13.60 15.10
CA GLY A 403 1.01 -14.36 14.27
C GLY A 403 0.34 -15.51 15.02
N ILE A 404 1.07 -16.24 15.88
CA ILE A 404 0.49 -17.29 16.73
C ILE A 404 -0.50 -16.68 17.74
N ARG A 405 -0.10 -15.61 18.42
CA ARG A 405 -0.97 -14.94 19.41
C ARG A 405 -2.22 -14.36 18.74
N GLU A 406 -2.06 -13.72 17.59
CA GLU A 406 -3.15 -13.21 16.78
C GLU A 406 -4.08 -14.33 16.32
N SER A 407 -3.54 -15.44 15.81
CA SER A 407 -4.33 -16.61 15.42
C SER A 407 -5.15 -17.18 16.59
N GLN A 408 -4.57 -17.30 17.79
CA GLN A 408 -5.28 -17.75 18.98
C GLN A 408 -6.39 -16.79 19.40
N VAL A 409 -6.10 -15.49 19.44
CA VAL A 409 -7.11 -14.46 19.75
C VAL A 409 -8.22 -14.49 18.72
N ASN A 410 -7.89 -14.53 17.44
CA ASN A 410 -8.84 -14.60 16.33
C ASN A 410 -9.72 -15.86 16.41
N GLY A 411 -9.13 -17.00 16.78
CA GLY A 411 -9.83 -18.26 17.03
C GLY A 411 -10.84 -18.15 18.17
N ILE A 412 -10.44 -17.59 19.31
CA ILE A 412 -11.32 -17.37 20.48
C ILE A 412 -12.44 -16.39 20.14
N MET A 413 -12.12 -15.27 19.48
CA MET A 413 -13.12 -14.26 19.09
C MET A 413 -14.15 -14.83 18.11
N ASN A 414 -13.70 -15.59 17.10
CA ASN A 414 -14.60 -16.24 16.15
C ASN A 414 -15.42 -17.36 16.82
N GLY A 415 -14.83 -18.12 17.74
CA GLY A 415 -15.53 -19.11 18.56
C GLY A 415 -16.64 -18.46 19.41
N PHE A 416 -16.33 -17.37 20.10
CA PHE A 416 -17.30 -16.61 20.90
C PHE A 416 -18.43 -16.03 20.04
N ALA A 417 -18.12 -15.48 18.87
CA ALA A 417 -19.14 -14.96 17.95
C ALA A 417 -20.13 -16.05 17.52
N ASN A 418 -19.64 -17.23 17.10
CA ASN A 418 -20.51 -18.36 16.73
C ASN A 418 -21.29 -18.92 17.94
N PHE A 419 -20.63 -19.05 19.10
CA PHE A 419 -21.28 -19.49 20.34
C PHE A 419 -22.41 -18.55 20.75
N SER A 420 -22.19 -17.23 20.72
CA SER A 420 -23.22 -16.25 21.05
C SER A 420 -24.47 -16.40 20.17
N MET A 421 -24.29 -16.66 18.86
CA MET A 421 -25.40 -16.87 17.93
C MET A 421 -26.20 -18.14 18.27
N PHE A 422 -25.54 -19.27 18.53
CA PHE A 422 -26.21 -20.51 18.91
C PHE A 422 -26.86 -20.44 20.30
N ALA A 423 -26.25 -19.73 21.24
CA ALA A 423 -26.83 -19.49 22.56
C ALA A 423 -28.13 -18.67 22.46
N VAL A 424 -28.18 -17.66 21.59
CA VAL A 424 -29.42 -16.91 21.31
C VAL A 424 -30.49 -17.83 20.73
N TYR A 425 -30.16 -18.67 19.75
CA TYR A 425 -31.12 -19.65 19.21
C TYR A 425 -31.69 -20.54 20.32
N ALA A 426 -30.81 -21.12 21.16
CA ALA A 426 -31.23 -21.98 22.26
C ALA A 426 -32.14 -21.26 23.26
N LEU A 427 -31.80 -20.01 23.61
CA LEU A 427 -32.61 -19.19 24.52
C LEU A 427 -33.98 -18.85 23.93
N VAL A 428 -34.03 -18.47 22.66
CA VAL A 428 -35.27 -18.16 21.94
C VAL A 428 -36.19 -19.38 21.87
N PHE A 429 -35.64 -20.55 21.53
CA PHE A 429 -36.43 -21.78 21.49
C PHE A 429 -36.89 -22.22 22.89
N TRP A 430 -36.03 -22.14 23.91
CA TRP A 430 -36.40 -22.51 25.28
C TRP A 430 -37.49 -21.59 25.85
N TYR A 431 -37.29 -20.28 25.77
CA TYR A 431 -38.24 -19.30 26.31
C TYR A 431 -39.51 -19.24 25.45
N GLY A 432 -39.36 -19.30 24.12
CA GLY A 432 -40.48 -19.37 23.17
C GLY A 432 -41.34 -20.61 23.38
N ALA A 433 -40.75 -21.79 23.58
CA ALA A 433 -41.49 -23.01 23.90
C ALA A 433 -42.27 -22.89 25.22
N LYS A 434 -41.68 -22.26 26.25
CA LYS A 434 -42.36 -21.99 27.53
C LYS A 434 -43.55 -21.04 27.36
N LEU A 435 -43.41 -20.02 26.53
CA LEU A 435 -44.49 -19.07 26.21
C LEU A 435 -45.63 -19.74 25.42
N ILE A 436 -45.30 -20.64 24.50
CA ILE A 436 -46.29 -21.45 23.75
C ILE A 436 -47.01 -22.40 24.71
N HIS A 437 -46.28 -23.08 25.60
CA HIS A 437 -46.88 -23.97 26.59
C HIS A 437 -47.86 -23.25 27.52
N ASN A 438 -47.54 -22.02 27.92
CA ASN A 438 -48.42 -21.17 28.73
C ASN A 438 -49.60 -20.57 27.94
N GLY A 439 -49.71 -20.83 26.63
CA GLY A 439 -50.78 -20.32 25.77
C GLY A 439 -50.71 -18.81 25.48
N THR A 440 -49.59 -18.16 25.81
CA THR A 440 -49.43 -16.70 25.66
C THR A 440 -49.07 -16.27 24.25
N ILE A 441 -48.41 -17.15 23.48
CA ILE A 441 -47.98 -16.88 22.10
C ILE A 441 -48.27 -18.08 21.21
N SER A 442 -48.54 -17.82 19.94
CA SER A 442 -48.62 -18.86 18.91
C SER A 442 -47.24 -19.23 18.37
N PHE A 443 -47.07 -20.45 17.87
CA PHE A 443 -45.83 -20.88 17.19
C PHE A 443 -45.46 -19.94 16.02
N ASN A 444 -46.46 -19.45 15.30
CA ASN A 444 -46.27 -18.49 14.20
C ASN A 444 -45.66 -17.17 14.69
N GLU A 445 -46.16 -16.61 15.80
CA GLU A 445 -45.64 -15.37 16.40
C GLU A 445 -44.19 -15.55 16.90
N MET A 446 -43.86 -16.72 17.45
CA MET A 446 -42.49 -17.08 17.83
C MET A 446 -41.56 -17.14 16.60
N MET A 447 -41.96 -17.83 15.53
CA MET A 447 -41.14 -17.96 14.34
C MET A 447 -40.94 -16.61 13.62
N ARG A 448 -41.98 -15.77 13.56
CA ARG A 448 -41.90 -14.40 13.01
C ARG A 448 -40.87 -13.55 13.74
N THR A 449 -41.00 -13.45 15.06
CA THR A 449 -40.10 -12.65 15.90
C THR A 449 -38.66 -13.15 15.82
N MET A 450 -38.46 -14.46 15.89
CA MET A 450 -37.13 -15.06 15.75
C MET A 450 -36.51 -14.73 14.39
N MET A 451 -37.18 -15.05 13.28
CA MET A 451 -36.60 -14.86 11.94
C MET A 451 -36.34 -13.39 11.63
N ALA A 452 -37.27 -12.49 11.98
CA ALA A 452 -37.10 -11.05 11.74
C ALA A 452 -35.90 -10.48 12.52
N MET A 453 -35.78 -10.78 13.82
CA MET A 453 -34.69 -10.27 14.65
C MET A 453 -33.33 -10.87 14.29
N MET A 454 -33.29 -12.15 13.90
CA MET A 454 -32.02 -12.81 13.60
C MET A 454 -31.46 -12.43 12.23
N MET A 455 -32.31 -12.25 11.22
CA MET A 455 -31.87 -11.71 9.93
C MET A 455 -31.39 -10.26 10.07
N ALA A 456 -32.04 -9.46 10.93
CA ALA A 456 -31.54 -8.12 11.27
C ALA A 456 -30.18 -8.15 11.98
N ALA A 457 -29.98 -9.07 12.92
CA ALA A 457 -28.71 -9.26 13.63
C ALA A 457 -27.55 -9.59 12.68
N GLN A 458 -27.79 -10.48 11.71
CA GLN A 458 -26.79 -10.82 10.70
C GLN A 458 -26.42 -9.60 9.83
N GLY A 459 -27.40 -8.79 9.44
CA GLY A 459 -27.17 -7.57 8.65
C GLY A 459 -26.29 -6.55 9.38
N MET A 460 -26.58 -6.28 10.66
CA MET A 460 -25.75 -5.37 11.45
C MET A 460 -24.36 -5.93 11.78
N GLY A 461 -24.22 -7.25 11.93
CA GLY A 461 -22.93 -7.89 12.14
C GLY A 461 -21.93 -7.64 11.00
N GLN A 462 -22.42 -7.62 9.75
CA GLN A 462 -21.58 -7.29 8.59
C GLN A 462 -21.19 -5.80 8.55
N ALA A 463 -22.06 -4.91 9.03
CA ALA A 463 -21.78 -3.47 9.07
C ALA A 463 -20.60 -3.11 10.00
N ALA A 464 -20.36 -3.91 11.04
CA ALA A 464 -19.20 -3.74 11.92
C ALA A 464 -17.86 -3.93 11.18
N GLY A 465 -17.83 -4.72 10.11
CA GLY A 465 -16.65 -4.89 9.24
C GLY A 465 -16.21 -3.59 8.56
N TRP A 466 -17.17 -2.79 8.09
CA TRP A 466 -16.89 -1.55 7.36
C TRP A 466 -16.43 -0.39 8.27
N LEU A 467 -16.63 -0.50 9.58
CA LEU A 467 -16.18 0.53 10.52
C LEU A 467 -14.67 0.72 10.49
N GLY A 468 -13.85 -0.29 10.22
CA GLY A 468 -12.41 -0.06 10.12
C GLY A 468 -11.91 0.38 8.75
N ASP A 469 -12.69 0.19 7.68
CA ASP A 469 -12.42 0.88 6.41
C ASP A 469 -12.53 2.41 6.61
N THR A 470 -13.34 2.85 7.58
CA THR A 470 -13.52 4.26 7.93
C THR A 470 -12.21 4.92 8.35
N ASP A 471 -11.35 4.22 9.09
CA ASP A 471 -10.08 4.79 9.57
C ASP A 471 -9.10 4.99 8.41
N SER A 472 -9.01 4.01 7.51
CA SER A 472 -8.15 4.11 6.32
C SER A 472 -8.57 5.27 5.40
N ALA A 473 -9.87 5.48 5.26
CA ALA A 473 -10.42 6.52 4.40
C ALA A 473 -10.44 7.90 5.06
N LYS A 474 -10.53 8.00 6.40
CA LYS A 474 -10.24 9.25 7.13
C LYS A 474 -8.79 9.66 6.97
N LYS A 475 -7.83 8.73 7.07
CA LYS A 475 -6.39 9.00 6.84
C LYS A 475 -6.13 9.49 5.41
N ALA A 476 -6.71 8.81 4.41
CA ALA A 476 -6.62 9.22 3.01
C ALA A 476 -7.26 10.61 2.78
N ALA A 477 -8.43 10.88 3.36
CA ALA A 477 -9.06 12.20 3.28
C ALA A 477 -8.19 13.28 3.93
N LYS A 478 -7.60 13.02 5.11
CA LYS A 478 -6.69 13.94 5.79
C LYS A 478 -5.52 14.35 4.89
N GLN A 479 -4.91 13.42 4.16
CA GLN A 479 -3.82 13.72 3.22
C GLN A 479 -4.29 14.50 1.99
N ILE A 480 -5.43 14.14 1.39
CA ILE A 480 -6.00 14.89 0.28
C ILE A 480 -6.30 16.33 0.68
N PHE A 481 -6.99 16.53 1.81
CA PHE A 481 -7.35 17.87 2.29
C PHE A 481 -6.13 18.67 2.76
N ALA A 482 -5.11 18.03 3.31
CA ALA A 482 -3.85 18.71 3.63
C ALA A 482 -3.22 19.37 2.40
N ILE A 483 -3.22 18.67 1.25
CA ILE A 483 -2.70 19.20 -0.01
C ILE A 483 -3.62 20.27 -0.60
N ILE A 484 -4.94 20.07 -0.53
CA ILE A 484 -5.93 21.05 -1.03
C ILE A 484 -5.90 22.36 -0.23
N GLU A 485 -5.69 22.29 1.08
CA GLU A 485 -5.67 23.46 1.96
C GLU A 485 -4.30 24.13 2.07
N ARG A 486 -3.24 23.42 1.72
CA ARG A 486 -1.88 23.97 1.67
C ARG A 486 -1.84 25.11 0.66
N ARG A 487 -1.54 26.31 1.16
CA ARG A 487 -1.26 27.48 0.34
C ARG A 487 0.23 27.52 0.03
N PRO A 488 0.66 27.39 -1.25
CA PRO A 488 2.07 27.48 -1.60
C PRO A 488 2.58 28.90 -1.38
N VAL A 489 3.90 29.04 -1.14
CA VAL A 489 4.54 30.35 -0.99
C VAL A 489 4.51 31.12 -2.31
N ILE A 490 4.70 30.39 -3.43
CA ILE A 490 4.61 30.92 -4.78
C ILE A 490 3.39 30.27 -5.43
N ASP A 491 2.31 31.04 -5.55
CA ASP A 491 1.04 30.54 -6.09
C ASP A 491 0.91 30.86 -7.57
N SER A 492 1.09 29.83 -8.42
CA SER A 492 0.99 29.96 -9.87
C SER A 492 -0.44 30.19 -10.37
N SER A 493 -1.46 29.92 -9.55
CA SER A 493 -2.87 30.08 -9.93
C SER A 493 -3.36 31.53 -9.87
N LYS A 494 -2.64 32.41 -9.16
CA LYS A 494 -2.98 33.82 -8.98
C LYS A 494 -2.38 34.70 -10.07
N VAL A 495 -2.76 34.44 -11.32
CA VAL A 495 -2.24 35.19 -12.48
C VAL A 495 -2.70 36.66 -12.46
N ASP A 496 -3.85 36.93 -11.85
CA ASP A 496 -4.44 38.28 -11.77
C ASP A 496 -3.91 39.11 -10.59
N GLU A 497 -3.25 38.49 -9.61
CA GLU A 497 -2.65 39.19 -8.49
C GLU A 497 -1.17 39.45 -8.76
N GLY A 498 -0.85 40.66 -9.20
CA GLY A 498 0.52 41.08 -9.44
C GLY A 498 0.61 42.27 -10.37
N ILE A 499 1.84 42.72 -10.60
CA ILE A 499 2.11 43.78 -11.57
C ILE A 499 2.31 43.12 -12.92
N VAL A 500 1.37 43.31 -13.85
CA VAL A 500 1.50 42.89 -15.25
C VAL A 500 1.92 44.10 -16.08
N PRO A 501 3.22 44.28 -16.39
CA PRO A 501 3.69 45.43 -17.15
C PRO A 501 3.18 45.39 -18.60
N LYS A 502 2.79 46.55 -19.14
CA LYS A 502 2.28 46.69 -20.52
C LYS A 502 3.35 46.46 -21.60
N SER A 503 4.62 46.66 -21.26
CA SER A 503 5.77 46.47 -22.14
C SER A 503 6.95 45.95 -21.32
N VAL A 504 7.69 44.98 -21.87
CA VAL A 504 8.83 44.34 -21.21
C VAL A 504 10.10 44.65 -21.99
N GLU A 505 11.05 45.36 -21.37
CA GLU A 505 12.38 45.64 -21.96
C GLU A 505 13.40 44.52 -21.71
N GLY A 506 13.13 43.59 -20.78
CA GLY A 506 13.99 42.41 -20.53
C GLY A 506 15.26 42.66 -19.71
N ARG A 507 15.37 43.78 -18.99
CA ARG A 507 16.50 44.02 -18.08
C ARG A 507 16.34 43.25 -16.77
N ILE A 508 17.29 42.38 -16.43
CA ILE A 508 17.32 41.58 -15.21
C ILE A 508 18.54 42.00 -14.38
N GLU A 509 18.33 42.28 -13.09
CA GLU A 509 19.37 42.69 -12.14
C GLU A 509 19.26 41.84 -10.87
N PHE A 510 20.39 41.29 -10.40
CA PHE A 510 20.47 40.56 -9.12
C PHE A 510 21.26 41.44 -8.13
N LYS A 511 20.68 41.74 -6.97
CA LYS A 511 21.33 42.53 -5.89
C LYS A 511 21.41 41.70 -4.62
N ASP A 512 22.62 41.36 -4.19
CA ASP A 512 22.93 40.66 -2.93
C ASP A 512 22.00 39.46 -2.65
N VAL A 513 21.75 38.63 -3.68
CA VAL A 513 20.81 37.52 -3.60
C VAL A 513 21.45 36.33 -2.89
N THR A 514 20.96 36.04 -1.69
CA THR A 514 21.32 34.85 -0.92
C THR A 514 20.26 33.76 -1.10
N PHE A 515 20.69 32.52 -1.33
CA PHE A 515 19.77 31.40 -1.57
C PHE A 515 20.27 30.08 -0.99
N CYS A 516 19.35 29.36 -0.34
CA CYS A 516 19.51 28.00 0.14
C CYS A 516 18.33 27.16 -0.34
N TYR A 517 18.56 25.91 -0.75
CA TYR A 517 17.48 24.99 -1.05
C TYR A 517 16.72 24.62 0.24
N PRO A 518 15.37 24.61 0.23
CA PRO A 518 14.56 24.25 1.40
C PRO A 518 14.88 22.87 1.98
N THR A 519 15.20 21.91 1.11
CA THR A 519 15.57 20.54 1.49
C THR A 519 16.93 20.44 2.17
N ARG A 520 17.81 21.44 1.98
CA ARG A 520 19.17 21.49 2.56
C ARG A 520 19.49 22.90 3.06
N PRO A 521 18.81 23.37 4.12
CA PRO A 521 18.90 24.77 4.55
C PRO A 521 20.30 25.17 5.03
N HIS A 522 21.11 24.19 5.45
CA HIS A 522 22.47 24.40 5.94
C HIS A 522 23.51 24.67 4.84
N ILE A 523 23.18 24.43 3.57
CA ILE A 523 24.10 24.62 2.45
C ILE A 523 23.69 25.89 1.69
N LYS A 524 24.50 26.94 1.83
CA LYS A 524 24.34 28.17 1.03
C LYS A 524 24.85 27.92 -0.38
N VAL A 525 23.97 28.09 -1.37
CA VAL A 525 24.32 27.91 -2.79
C VAL A 525 24.71 29.25 -3.41
N LEU A 526 23.91 30.29 -3.17
CA LEU A 526 24.21 31.67 -3.56
C LEU A 526 24.51 32.48 -2.30
N LYS A 527 25.60 33.25 -2.33
CA LYS A 527 26.08 34.08 -1.23
C LYS A 527 26.11 35.54 -1.64
#